data_AF-A0A6N2IBB6-F1
#
_entry.id   AF-A0A6N2IBB6-F1
#
_cell.length_a   1.000
_cell.length_b   1.000
_cell.length_c   1.000
_cell.angle_alpha   90.00
_cell.angle_beta   90.00
_cell.angle_gamma   90.00
#
_symmetry.space_group_name_H-M   'P 1'
#
loop_
_entity.id
_entity.type
_entity.pdbx_description
1 polymer ?
#
loop_
_entity_poly.entity_id
_entity_poly.type
_entity_poly.pdbx_seq_one_letter_code
_entity_poly.pdbx_strand_id
1 'polypeptide(L)'
;MPTYEAMPRFTTDHHRLTPEQRRAFRQAVTAFVDDLRAGGPFRAGLRIKGVRRASGVYELTWSMGAGPAGRATWQYGAALRPNTSHVIWRRIGTHDILTGP
;
A
#
# COMPACT_ATOMS: atom_id res chain seq x y z
N MET A 1 0.83 -16.48 4.49
CA MET A 1 1.36 -15.14 4.16
C MET A 1 0.71 -14.70 2.84
N PRO A 2 0.12 -13.49 2.74
CA PRO A 2 -0.44 -13.01 1.47
C PRO A 2 0.63 -13.01 0.39
N THR A 3 0.23 -13.29 -0.83
CA THR A 3 1.12 -13.16 -1.98
C THR A 3 1.09 -11.72 -2.45
N TYR A 4 2.20 -11.22 -3.02
CA TYR A 4 2.23 -9.87 -3.55
C TYR A 4 2.98 -9.79 -4.88
N GLU A 5 2.61 -8.79 -5.66
CA GLU A 5 3.33 -8.31 -6.84
C GLU A 5 3.61 -6.82 -6.65
N ALA A 6 4.74 -6.33 -7.18
CA ALA A 6 5.04 -4.91 -7.25
C ALA A 6 5.18 -4.49 -8.71
N MET A 7 4.34 -3.56 -9.15
CA MET A 7 4.43 -3.02 -10.51
C MET A 7 5.77 -2.28 -10.71
N PRO A 8 6.32 -2.22 -11.95
CA PRO A 8 7.59 -1.53 -12.21
C PRO A 8 7.63 -0.06 -11.71
N ARG A 9 6.48 0.64 -11.79
CA ARG A 9 6.34 1.99 -11.24
C ARG A 9 6.49 2.05 -9.73
N PHE A 10 5.91 1.09 -9.01
CA PHE A 10 6.08 0.98 -7.56
C PHE A 10 7.55 0.84 -7.19
N THR A 11 8.27 -0.04 -7.88
CA THR A 11 9.70 -0.25 -7.64
C THR A 11 10.50 1.03 -7.86
N THR A 12 10.23 1.72 -8.99
CA THR A 12 10.86 3.01 -9.30
C THR A 12 10.58 4.07 -8.24
N ASP A 13 9.33 4.18 -7.80
CA ASP A 13 8.95 5.12 -6.76
C ASP A 13 9.62 4.78 -5.41
N HIS A 14 9.65 3.50 -5.03
CA HIS A 14 10.27 3.02 -3.80
C HIS A 14 11.78 3.35 -3.78
N HIS A 15 12.45 3.28 -4.93
CA HIS A 15 13.86 3.68 -5.05
C HIS A 15 14.10 5.16 -4.74
N ARG A 16 13.11 6.03 -4.96
CA ARG A 16 13.20 7.48 -4.67
C ARG A 16 12.96 7.84 -3.20
N LEU A 17 12.46 6.90 -2.41
CA LEU A 17 12.25 7.12 -0.98
C LEU A 17 13.56 7.13 -0.19
N THR A 18 13.64 7.98 0.82
CA THR A 18 14.74 7.97 1.80
C THR A 18 14.70 6.67 2.63
N PRO A 19 15.83 6.28 3.27
CA PRO A 19 15.86 5.12 4.14
C PRO A 19 14.78 5.14 5.26
N GLU A 20 14.53 6.32 5.85
CA GLU A 20 13.53 6.52 6.89
C GLU A 20 12.11 6.31 6.35
N GLN A 21 11.83 6.83 5.15
CA GLN A 21 10.56 6.62 4.48
C GLN A 21 10.32 5.14 4.15
N ARG A 22 11.34 4.43 3.66
CA ARG A 22 11.25 2.98 3.43
C ARG A 22 11.03 2.19 4.72
N ARG A 23 11.62 2.63 5.84
CA ARG A 23 11.39 2.02 7.16
C ARG A 23 9.95 2.22 7.62
N ALA A 24 9.43 3.45 7.52
CA ALA A 24 8.04 3.75 7.86
C ALA A 24 7.06 2.94 6.98
N PHE A 25 7.34 2.86 5.68
CA PHE A 25 6.56 2.02 4.77
C PHE A 25 6.57 0.55 5.17
N ARG A 26 7.74 -0.03 5.46
CA ARG A 26 7.83 -1.44 5.93
C ARG A 26 7.01 -1.70 7.19
N GLN A 27 7.01 -0.77 8.14
CA GLN A 27 6.18 -0.89 9.35
C GLN A 27 4.69 -0.88 9.03
N ALA A 28 4.26 0.00 8.10
CA ALA A 28 2.88 0.02 7.64
C ALA A 28 2.51 -1.26 6.88
N VAL A 29 3.41 -1.83 6.08
CA VAL A 29 3.19 -3.12 5.39
C VAL A 29 3.03 -4.26 6.38
N THR A 30 3.81 -4.30 7.47
CA THR A 30 3.62 -5.30 8.53
C THR A 30 2.22 -5.21 9.11
N ALA A 31 1.80 -4.02 9.54
CA ALA A 31 0.45 -3.79 10.07
C ALA A 31 -0.65 -4.16 9.07
N PHE A 32 -0.46 -3.80 7.81
CA PHE A 32 -1.37 -4.15 6.72
C PHE A 32 -1.49 -5.66 6.53
N VAL A 33 -0.38 -6.39 6.51
CA VAL A 33 -0.35 -7.84 6.34
C VAL A 33 -1.01 -8.56 7.52
N ASP A 34 -0.82 -8.06 8.74
CA ASP A 34 -1.46 -8.61 9.94
C ASP A 34 -2.98 -8.47 9.87
N ASP A 35 -3.47 -7.26 9.57
CA ASP A 35 -4.90 -6.98 9.44
C ASP A 35 -5.52 -7.79 8.28
N LEU A 36 -4.82 -7.89 7.15
CA LEU A 36 -5.26 -8.66 5.99
C LEU A 36 -5.39 -10.16 6.32
N ARG A 37 -4.52 -10.71 7.17
CA ARG A 37 -4.60 -12.11 7.63
C ARG A 37 -5.71 -12.34 8.62
N ALA A 38 -6.00 -11.36 9.47
CA ALA A 38 -7.11 -11.44 10.41
C ALA A 38 -8.48 -11.48 9.71
N GLY A 39 -8.56 -11.02 8.45
CA GLY A 39 -9.79 -11.01 7.66
C GLY A 39 -10.84 -9.99 8.14
N GLY A 40 -10.47 -9.15 9.09
CA GLY A 40 -11.28 -8.07 9.65
C GLY A 40 -11.01 -6.71 9.00
N PRO A 41 -11.63 -5.63 9.52
CA PRO A 41 -11.36 -4.29 9.05
C PRO A 41 -9.90 -3.89 9.34
N PHE A 42 -9.31 -3.13 8.43
CA PHE A 42 -7.98 -2.54 8.64
C PHE A 42 -8.01 -1.51 9.78
N ARG A 43 -6.92 -1.45 10.54
CA ARG A 43 -6.77 -0.44 11.60
C ARG A 43 -6.84 0.98 11.04
N ALA A 44 -7.49 1.87 11.78
CA ALA A 44 -7.72 3.27 11.37
C ALA A 44 -6.42 4.03 11.01
N GLY A 45 -5.29 3.68 11.64
CA GLY A 45 -3.99 4.29 11.37
C GLY A 45 -3.51 4.14 9.92
N LEU A 46 -3.90 3.05 9.23
CA LEU A 46 -3.57 2.83 7.82
C LEU A 46 -4.43 3.67 6.87
N ARG A 47 -5.55 4.23 7.35
CA ARG A 47 -6.49 5.09 6.58
C ARG A 47 -6.82 4.53 5.20
N ILE A 48 -7.12 3.22 5.15
CA ILE A 48 -7.41 2.55 3.88
C ILE A 48 -8.74 3.05 3.32
N LYS A 49 -8.73 3.45 2.05
CA LYS A 49 -9.91 3.93 1.32
C LYS A 49 -9.77 3.66 -0.17
N GLY A 50 -10.89 3.55 -0.88
CA GLY A 50 -10.89 3.44 -2.34
C GLY A 50 -10.45 4.75 -3.01
N VAL A 51 -9.68 4.64 -4.08
CA VAL A 51 -9.28 5.78 -4.92
C VAL A 51 -10.43 6.12 -5.87
N ARG A 52 -11.07 7.28 -5.69
CA ARG A 52 -12.29 7.67 -6.41
C ARG A 52 -12.19 7.58 -7.94
N ARG A 53 -11.01 7.85 -8.51
CA ARG A 53 -10.79 7.86 -9.97
C ARG A 53 -10.29 6.52 -10.53
N ALA A 54 -10.13 5.50 -9.69
CA ALA A 54 -9.59 4.19 -10.06
C ALA A 54 -10.33 3.09 -9.29
N SER A 55 -11.38 2.54 -9.90
CA SER A 55 -12.17 1.45 -9.30
C SER A 55 -11.30 0.23 -9.01
N GLY A 56 -11.50 -0.39 -7.84
CA GLY A 56 -10.70 -1.54 -7.38
C GLY A 56 -9.31 -1.19 -6.85
N VAL A 57 -8.89 0.09 -6.91
CA VAL A 57 -7.64 0.57 -6.34
C VAL A 57 -7.91 1.21 -4.98
N TYR A 58 -7.07 0.87 -4.02
CA TYR A 58 -7.11 1.37 -2.66
C TYR A 58 -5.84 2.17 -2.37
N GLU A 59 -5.99 3.17 -1.51
CA GLU A 59 -4.90 3.95 -0.93
C GLU A 59 -4.69 3.47 0.51
N LEU A 60 -3.44 3.47 0.97
CA LEU A 60 -3.10 3.44 2.39
C LEU A 60 -2.12 4.56 2.75
N THR A 61 -2.12 4.94 4.02
CA THR A 61 -1.21 5.92 4.61
C THR A 61 -0.14 5.22 5.44
N TRP A 62 1.14 5.48 5.14
CA TRP A 62 2.27 4.87 5.87
C TRP A 62 3.13 5.87 6.64
N SER A 63 2.92 7.17 6.47
CA SER A 63 3.56 8.22 7.28
C SER A 63 2.64 9.42 7.42
N MET A 64 2.66 10.03 8.61
CA MET A 64 1.93 11.25 8.98
C MET A 64 2.82 12.23 9.78
N GLY A 65 4.15 12.08 9.69
CA GLY A 65 5.09 12.95 10.40
C GLY A 65 5.09 14.40 9.90
N ALA A 66 6.07 15.20 10.31
CA ALA A 66 6.18 16.62 9.94
C ALA A 66 6.34 16.90 8.43
N GLY A 67 6.63 15.87 7.62
CA GLY A 67 6.69 15.95 6.17
C GLY A 67 5.38 15.56 5.48
N PRO A 68 5.34 15.59 4.13
CA PRO A 68 4.16 15.17 3.37
C PRO A 68 3.76 13.74 3.74
N ALA A 69 2.48 13.54 3.99
CA ALA A 69 2.00 12.24 4.42
C ALA A 69 2.25 11.17 3.34
N GLY A 70 2.87 10.07 3.74
CA GLY A 70 3.23 8.97 2.86
C GLY A 70 1.99 8.19 2.43
N ARG A 71 1.91 7.86 1.14
CA ARG A 71 0.84 7.10 0.50
C ARG A 71 1.37 5.92 -0.29
N ALA A 72 0.58 4.87 -0.38
CA ALA A 72 0.79 3.79 -1.33
C ALA A 72 -0.56 3.38 -1.93
N THR A 73 -0.59 3.07 -3.23
CA THR A 73 -1.75 2.52 -3.91
C THR A 73 -1.57 1.04 -4.17
N TRP A 74 -2.64 0.27 -4.01
CA TRP A 74 -2.64 -1.17 -4.19
C TRP A 74 -4.02 -1.64 -4.66
N GLN A 75 -4.08 -2.86 -5.18
CA GLN A 75 -5.34 -3.52 -5.52
C GLN A 75 -5.26 -5.01 -5.16
N TYR A 76 -6.42 -5.64 -5.05
CA TYR A 76 -6.47 -7.10 -5.04
C TYR A 76 -6.23 -7.63 -6.46
N GLY A 77 -5.43 -8.69 -6.56
CA GLY A 77 -5.33 -9.50 -7.77
C GLY A 77 -6.00 -10.86 -7.58
N ALA A 78 -5.94 -11.70 -8.62
CA ALA A 78 -6.42 -13.08 -8.52
C ALA A 78 -5.65 -13.83 -7.44
N ALA A 79 -6.35 -14.60 -6.61
CA ALA A 79 -5.73 -15.40 -5.57
C ALA A 79 -4.78 -16.44 -6.20
N LEU A 80 -3.49 -16.34 -5.91
CA LEU A 80 -2.47 -17.28 -6.41
C LEU A 80 -2.37 -18.55 -5.56
N ARG A 81 -2.98 -18.55 -4.38
CA ARG A 81 -3.02 -19.67 -3.44
C ARG A 81 -4.42 -19.75 -2.80
N PRO A 82 -4.92 -20.95 -2.49
CA PRO A 82 -6.19 -21.10 -1.78
C PRO A 82 -6.20 -20.27 -0.48
N ASN A 83 -7.36 -19.65 -0.20
CA ASN A 83 -7.62 -18.88 1.03
C ASN A 83 -6.59 -17.77 1.33
N THR A 84 -5.93 -17.24 0.30
CA THR A 84 -4.88 -16.24 0.47
C THR A 84 -5.13 -15.05 -0.46
N SER A 85 -5.24 -13.86 0.12
CA SER A 85 -5.32 -12.62 -0.66
C SER A 85 -4.03 -12.38 -1.45
N HIS A 86 -4.18 -11.95 -2.71
CA HIS A 86 -3.08 -11.49 -3.54
C HIS A 86 -3.14 -9.96 -3.66
N VAL A 87 -2.03 -9.29 -3.37
CA VAL A 87 -1.91 -7.82 -3.34
C VAL A 87 -0.99 -7.36 -4.44
N ILE A 88 -1.47 -6.46 -5.30
CA ILE A 88 -0.66 -5.83 -6.34
C ILE A 88 -0.37 -4.40 -5.89
N TRP A 89 0.89 -4.11 -5.59
CA TRP A 89 1.36 -2.76 -5.28
C TRP A 89 1.57 -1.94 -6.55
N ARG A 90 0.95 -0.76 -6.61
CA ARG A 90 0.92 0.06 -7.82
C ARG A 90 1.88 1.24 -7.76
N ARG A 91 1.74 2.10 -6.75
CA ARG A 91 2.57 3.31 -6.53
C ARG A 91 2.89 3.49 -5.05
N ILE A 92 3.97 4.21 -4.74
CA ILE A 92 4.32 4.62 -3.37
C ILE A 92 4.96 6.02 -3.39
N GLY A 93 4.72 6.85 -2.39
CA GLY A 93 5.27 8.21 -2.38
C GLY A 93 4.49 9.12 -1.46
N THR A 94 4.37 10.38 -1.85
CA THR A 94 3.52 11.39 -1.20
C THR A 94 2.17 11.47 -1.93
N HIS A 95 1.45 12.59 -1.81
CA HIS A 95 0.14 12.75 -2.47
C HIS A 95 0.20 12.72 -4.02
N ASP A 96 1.36 13.00 -4.63
CA ASP A 96 1.49 13.10 -6.09
C ASP A 96 1.17 11.79 -6.82
N ILE A 97 1.32 10.65 -6.15
CA ILE A 97 1.04 9.33 -6.76
C ILE A 97 -0.44 9.12 -7.08
N LEU A 98 -1.34 9.91 -6.47
CA LEU A 98 -2.79 9.81 -6.70
C LEU A 98 -3.24 10.43 -8.03
N THR A 99 -2.35 11.16 -8.72
CA THR A 99 -2.62 11.70 -10.06
C THR A 99 -2.54 10.64 -11.17
N GLY A 100 -1.86 9.52 -10.91
CA GLY A 100 -1.75 8.36 -11.79
C GLY A 100 -1.59 7.06 -10.98
N PRO A 101 -2.68 6.58 -10.34
CA PRO A 101 -2.64 5.57 -9.27
C PRO A 101 -2.43 4.11 -9.71
#